data_AF-A0A1G3QWW1-F1
#
_entry.id   AF-A0A1G3QWW1-F1
#
_cell.length_a   1.000
_cell.length_b   1.000
_cell.length_c   1.000
_cell.angle_alpha   90.00
_cell.angle_beta   90.00
_cell.angle_gamma   90.00
#
_symmetry.space_group_name_H-M   'P 1'
#
loop_
_entity.id
_entity.type
_entity.pdbx_description
1 polymer ?
#
loop_
_entity_poly.entity_id
_entity_poly.type
_entity_poly.pdbx_seq_one_letter_code
_entity_poly.pdbx_strand_id
1 'polypeptide(L)'
;MKRVIEKEQDLSVIREAGSAEEAIRLICREEPDLVIVDISLESEASGLDLIKTLRVRFSRIKTLVLSMHDENIYAERAFRAGAHGYITKKEAPGGIIDAIRTVMKGKPYLRGSISMALRDRLFKEKAMDEK
;
A
#
# COMPACT_ATOMS: atom_id res chain seq x y z
N MET A 1 -14.82 -0.96 2.84
CA MET A 1 -13.80 0.11 2.72
C MET A 1 -14.21 1.18 1.72
N LYS A 2 -14.62 0.81 0.49
CA LYS A 2 -15.11 1.74 -0.54
C LYS A 2 -16.01 2.88 -0.03
N ARG A 3 -17.10 2.57 0.67
CA ARG A 3 -18.02 3.57 1.25
C ARG A 3 -17.40 4.60 2.19
N VAL A 4 -16.27 4.27 2.84
CA VAL A 4 -15.56 5.22 3.72
C VAL A 4 -14.73 6.18 2.88
N ILE A 5 -14.09 5.66 1.83
CA ILE A 5 -13.25 6.45 0.91
C ILE A 5 -14.12 7.39 0.06
N GLU A 6 -15.24 6.91 -0.46
CA GLU A 6 -16.16 7.69 -1.32
C GLU A 6 -16.87 8.86 -0.61
N LYS A 7 -16.75 8.97 0.72
CA LYS A 7 -17.25 10.14 1.46
C LYS A 7 -16.30 11.33 1.38
N GLU A 8 -15.04 11.11 1.06
CA GLU A 8 -14.05 12.17 0.94
C GLU A 8 -14.14 12.79 -0.46
N GLN A 9 -14.18 14.12 -0.54
CA GLN A 9 -14.33 14.83 -1.82
C GLN A 9 -13.07 14.77 -2.71
N ASP A 10 -11.89 14.54 -2.09
CA ASP A 10 -10.59 14.47 -2.74
C ASP A 10 -10.20 13.05 -3.16
N LEU A 11 -11.01 12.03 -2.86
CA LEU A 11 -10.69 10.62 -3.14
C LEU A 11 -11.81 9.96 -3.94
N SER A 12 -11.44 9.04 -4.83
CA SER A 12 -12.40 8.23 -5.58
C SER A 12 -11.92 6.80 -5.73
N VAL A 13 -12.85 5.84 -5.62
CA VAL A 13 -12.56 4.43 -5.89
C VAL A 13 -12.93 4.16 -7.34
N ILE A 14 -11.95 4.20 -8.24
CA ILE A 14 -12.18 4.08 -9.68
C ILE A 14 -12.46 2.63 -10.10
N ARG A 15 -11.84 1.64 -9.45
CA ARG A 15 -11.98 0.21 -9.74
C ARG A 15 -11.79 -0.66 -8.51
N GLU A 16 -12.29 -1.88 -8.58
CA GLU A 16 -12.00 -2.98 -7.66
C GLU A 16 -11.55 -4.19 -8.48
N ALA A 17 -10.63 -4.99 -7.95
CA ALA A 17 -10.12 -6.19 -8.60
C ALA A 17 -10.25 -7.38 -7.64
N GLY A 18 -10.64 -8.54 -8.17
CA GLY A 18 -10.78 -9.79 -7.42
C GLY A 18 -9.54 -10.68 -7.47
N SER A 19 -8.55 -10.38 -8.31
CA SER A 19 -7.29 -11.14 -8.45
C SER A 19 -6.10 -10.24 -8.78
N ALA A 20 -4.89 -10.77 -8.60
CA ALA A 20 -3.67 -10.05 -8.95
C ALA A 20 -3.60 -9.75 -10.46
N GLU A 21 -4.01 -10.70 -11.29
CA GLU A 21 -4.02 -10.53 -12.75
C GLU A 21 -5.01 -9.43 -13.18
N GLU A 22 -6.20 -9.41 -12.60
CA GLU A 22 -7.19 -8.37 -12.88
C GLU A 22 -6.70 -6.99 -12.41
N ALA A 23 -6.07 -6.91 -11.24
CA ALA A 23 -5.50 -5.67 -10.73
C ALA A 23 -4.50 -5.08 -11.72
N ILE A 24 -3.58 -5.89 -12.26
CA ILE A 24 -2.59 -5.44 -13.24
C ILE A 24 -3.26 -4.92 -14.52
N ARG A 25 -4.27 -5.63 -15.04
CA ARG A 25 -5.01 -5.18 -16.24
C ARG A 25 -5.70 -3.83 -16.01
N LEU A 26 -6.33 -3.64 -14.86
CA LEU A 26 -7.04 -2.40 -14.52
C LEU A 26 -6.05 -1.25 -14.28
N ILE A 27 -4.93 -1.51 -13.62
CA ILE A 27 -3.88 -0.50 -13.40
C ILE A 27 -3.31 0.01 -14.73
N CYS A 28 -3.05 -0.88 -15.69
CA CYS A 28 -2.59 -0.47 -17.03
C CYS A 28 -3.60 0.42 -17.76
N ARG A 29 -4.91 0.24 -17.51
CA ARG A 29 -5.97 0.96 -18.23
C ARG A 29 -6.34 2.30 -17.59
N GLU A 30 -6.30 2.35 -16.26
CA GLU A 30 -6.89 3.45 -15.49
C GLU A 30 -5.86 4.33 -14.79
N GLU A 31 -4.59 3.91 -14.75
CA GLU A 31 -3.46 4.68 -14.19
C GLU A 31 -3.75 5.30 -12.80
N PRO A 32 -4.14 4.51 -11.78
CA PRO A 32 -4.48 5.04 -10.47
C PRO A 32 -3.27 5.63 -9.75
N ASP A 33 -3.48 6.65 -8.90
CA ASP A 33 -2.41 7.20 -8.07
C ASP A 33 -1.99 6.25 -6.92
N LEU A 34 -2.95 5.48 -6.41
CA LEU A 34 -2.76 4.57 -5.29
C LEU A 34 -3.57 3.28 -5.45
N VAL A 35 -2.97 2.17 -5.05
CA VAL A 35 -3.61 0.85 -4.97
C VAL A 35 -3.61 0.38 -3.52
N ILE A 36 -4.78 -0.05 -3.04
CA ILE A 36 -4.92 -0.75 -1.77
C ILE A 36 -4.90 -2.25 -2.05
N VAL A 37 -3.89 -2.95 -1.54
CA VAL A 37 -3.71 -4.39 -1.75
C VAL A 37 -4.11 -5.14 -0.49
N ASP A 38 -5.13 -5.99 -0.58
CA ASP A 38 -5.37 -7.01 0.44
C ASP A 38 -4.23 -8.03 0.38
N ILE A 39 -3.45 -8.17 1.45
CA ILE A 39 -2.31 -9.10 1.42
C ILE A 39 -2.79 -10.53 1.22
N SER A 40 -3.99 -10.87 1.68
CA SER A 40 -4.59 -12.19 1.56
C SER A 40 -5.31 -12.41 0.21
N LEU A 41 -5.12 -11.52 -0.77
CA LEU A 41 -5.73 -11.63 -2.10
C LEU A 41 -5.33 -12.95 -2.75
N GLU A 42 -6.27 -13.89 -2.87
CA GLU A 42 -6.09 -15.29 -3.30
C GLU A 42 -5.17 -16.11 -2.37
N SER A 43 -3.99 -15.58 -2.05
CA SER A 43 -3.05 -16.06 -1.04
C SER A 43 -2.09 -14.92 -0.64
N GLU A 44 -1.43 -15.04 0.51
CA GLU A 44 -0.41 -14.06 0.95
C GLU A 44 0.77 -13.92 -0.02
N ALA A 45 1.14 -15.01 -0.69
CA ALA A 45 2.18 -15.01 -1.70
C ALA A 45 1.75 -14.15 -2.89
N SER A 46 0.51 -14.32 -3.36
CA SER A 46 -0.07 -13.52 -4.45
C SER A 46 -0.08 -12.03 -4.12
N GLY A 47 -0.51 -11.65 -2.91
CA GLY A 47 -0.51 -10.25 -2.46
C GLY A 47 0.90 -9.62 -2.44
N LEU A 48 1.89 -10.32 -1.89
CA LEU A 48 3.28 -9.84 -1.85
C LEU A 48 3.91 -9.75 -3.25
N ASP A 49 3.63 -10.72 -4.12
CA ASP A 49 4.16 -10.73 -5.48
C ASP A 49 3.50 -9.67 -6.37
N LEU A 50 2.21 -9.38 -6.14
CA LEU A 50 1.56 -8.21 -6.72
C LEU A 50 2.28 -6.93 -6.31
N ILE A 51 2.56 -6.72 -5.01
CA ILE A 51 3.27 -5.52 -4.52
C ILE A 51 4.64 -5.38 -5.19
N LYS A 52 5.42 -6.47 -5.32
CA LYS A 52 6.71 -6.46 -6.02
C LYS A 52 6.54 -6.07 -7.49
N THR A 53 5.52 -6.61 -8.15
CA THR A 53 5.19 -6.31 -9.54
C THR A 53 4.86 -4.84 -9.71
N LEU A 54 4.06 -4.27 -8.80
CA LEU A 54 3.71 -2.85 -8.79
C LEU A 54 4.95 -1.96 -8.64
N ARG A 55 5.83 -2.29 -7.68
CA ARG A 55 7.08 -1.56 -7.48
C ARG A 55 7.95 -1.51 -8.75
N VAL A 56 8.08 -2.64 -9.45
CA VAL A 56 8.98 -2.76 -10.61
C VAL A 56 8.37 -2.12 -11.86
N ARG A 57 7.08 -2.34 -12.12
CA ARG A 57 6.42 -1.92 -13.37
C ARG A 57 5.74 -0.56 -13.28
N PHE A 58 5.34 -0.15 -12.08
CA PHE A 58 4.48 1.02 -11.86
C PHE A 58 5.00 1.87 -10.69
N SER A 59 6.27 2.29 -10.77
CA SER A 59 6.97 3.00 -9.68
C SER A 59 6.31 4.30 -9.21
N ARG A 60 5.46 4.92 -10.04
CA ARG A 60 4.69 6.12 -9.69
C ARG A 60 3.50 5.82 -8.79
N ILE A 61 2.95 4.61 -8.87
CA ILE A 61 1.74 4.21 -8.14
C ILE A 61 2.10 3.90 -6.69
N LYS A 62 1.36 4.50 -5.76
CA LYS A 62 1.54 4.22 -4.35
C LYS A 62 0.81 2.94 -3.95
N THR A 63 1.38 2.20 -3.01
CA THR A 63 0.83 0.91 -2.59
C THR A 63 0.60 0.91 -1.09
N LEU A 64 -0.66 0.77 -0.68
CA LEU A 64 -1.06 0.62 0.71
C LEU A 64 -1.53 -0.82 0.94
N VAL A 65 -0.91 -1.52 1.88
CA VAL A 65 -1.32 -2.89 2.23
C VAL A 65 -2.43 -2.86 3.27
N LEU A 66 -3.44 -3.68 3.05
CA LEU A 66 -4.54 -3.96 3.97
C LEU A 66 -4.44 -5.44 4.39
N SER A 67 -4.44 -5.73 5.70
CA SER A 67 -4.18 -7.10 6.18
C SER A 67 -4.97 -7.46 7.44
N MET A 68 -5.36 -8.73 7.58
CA MET A 68 -5.86 -9.23 8.89
C MET A 68 -4.75 -9.46 9.92
N HIS A 69 -3.50 -9.55 9.46
CA HIS A 69 -2.37 -9.91 10.32
C HIS A 69 -1.79 -8.71 11.04
N ASP A 70 -1.23 -9.00 12.21
CA ASP A 70 -0.47 -8.03 12.99
C ASP A 70 0.67 -7.44 12.15
N GLU A 71 0.79 -6.13 12.26
CA GLU A 71 1.84 -5.30 11.67
C GLU A 71 3.25 -5.81 11.94
N ASN A 72 3.54 -6.34 13.13
CA ASN A 72 4.88 -6.80 13.48
C ASN A 72 5.31 -8.05 12.68
N ILE A 73 4.37 -8.77 12.05
CA ILE A 73 4.66 -9.99 11.28
C ILE A 73 4.76 -9.68 9.78
N TYR A 74 3.78 -8.94 9.23
CA TYR A 74 3.67 -8.75 7.78
C TYR A 74 4.09 -7.38 7.27
N ALA A 75 4.16 -6.34 8.12
CA ALA A 75 4.54 -5.02 7.63
C ALA A 75 5.95 -5.03 7.05
N GLU A 76 6.92 -5.64 7.74
CA GLU A 76 8.29 -5.71 7.23
C GLU A 76 8.36 -6.42 5.86
N ARG A 77 7.62 -7.51 5.67
CA ARG A 77 7.56 -8.23 4.39
C ARG A 77 6.95 -7.36 3.29
N ALA A 78 5.85 -6.66 3.58
CA ALA A 78 5.20 -5.73 2.67
C ALA A 78 6.12 -4.58 2.27
N PHE A 79 6.77 -3.91 3.22
CA PHE A 79 7.71 -2.82 2.95
C PHE A 79 8.92 -3.30 2.14
N ARG A 80 9.48 -4.48 2.44
CA ARG A 80 10.55 -5.08 1.64
C ARG A 80 10.11 -5.35 0.19
N ALA A 81 8.87 -5.77 0.00
CA ALA A 81 8.27 -5.98 -1.33
C ALA A 81 8.08 -4.67 -2.11
N GLY A 82 7.97 -3.53 -1.43
CA GLY A 82 7.80 -2.21 -2.05
C GLY A 82 6.53 -1.46 -1.62
N ALA A 83 5.83 -1.93 -0.59
CA ALA A 83 4.70 -1.20 -0.05
C ALA A 83 5.14 0.16 0.49
N HIS A 84 4.28 1.16 0.32
CA HIS A 84 4.46 2.50 0.86
C HIS A 84 3.75 2.66 2.21
N GLY A 85 2.77 1.81 2.52
CA GLY A 85 2.13 1.78 3.83
C GLY A 85 1.53 0.43 4.14
N TYR A 86 1.19 0.24 5.41
CA TYR A 86 0.53 -0.96 5.93
C TYR A 86 -0.51 -0.55 6.97
N ILE A 87 -1.72 -1.08 6.85
CA ILE A 87 -2.79 -0.90 7.83
C ILE A 87 -3.51 -2.23 8.05
N THR A 88 -3.86 -2.52 9.29
CA THR A 88 -4.65 -3.70 9.60
C THR A 88 -6.13 -3.48 9.24
N LYS A 89 -6.85 -4.53 8.86
CA LYS A 89 -8.30 -4.48 8.60
C LYS A 89 -9.11 -4.09 9.84
N LYS A 90 -8.56 -4.33 11.03
CA LYS A 90 -9.14 -3.90 12.31
C LYS A 90 -9.10 -2.37 12.46
N GLU A 91 -8.02 -1.72 12.02
CA GLU A 91 -7.82 -0.28 12.12
C GLU A 91 -8.37 0.50 10.94
N ALA A 92 -8.46 -0.14 9.77
CA ALA A 92 -8.90 0.49 8.53
C ALA A 92 -10.21 1.31 8.64
N PRO A 93 -11.26 0.87 9.38
CA PRO A 93 -12.47 1.68 9.54
C PRO A 93 -12.24 3.10 10.09
N GLY A 94 -11.22 3.31 10.93
CA GLY A 94 -10.90 4.62 11.53
C GLY A 94 -9.60 5.24 11.03
N GLY A 95 -8.76 4.51 10.30
CA GLY A 95 -7.42 4.95 9.92
C GLY A 95 -7.15 4.99 8.41
N ILE A 96 -8.02 4.44 7.56
CA ILE A 96 -7.71 4.27 6.13
C ILE A 96 -7.50 5.60 5.39
N ILE A 97 -8.26 6.65 5.72
CA ILE A 97 -8.15 7.95 5.07
C ILE A 97 -6.81 8.62 5.42
N ASP A 98 -6.41 8.56 6.68
CA ASP A 98 -5.12 9.04 7.15
C ASP A 98 -3.95 8.26 6.52
N ALA A 99 -4.11 6.94 6.40
CA ALA A 99 -3.13 6.08 5.72
C ALA A 99 -2.96 6.46 4.24
N ILE A 100 -4.06 6.62 3.50
CA ILE A 100 -4.04 7.06 2.09
C ILE A 100 -3.33 8.40 1.98
N ARG A 101 -3.77 9.41 2.74
CA ARG A 101 -3.20 10.77 2.66
C ARG A 101 -1.72 10.81 3.05
N THR A 102 -1.29 10.00 4.03
CA THR A 102 0.11 9.90 4.44
C THR A 102 0.97 9.32 3.32
N VAL A 103 0.52 8.20 2.74
CA VAL A 103 1.22 7.53 1.63
C VAL A 103 1.28 8.42 0.39
N MET A 104 0.20 9.14 0.07
CA MET A 104 0.15 10.08 -1.05
C MET A 104 1.14 11.26 -0.88
N LYS A 105 1.47 11.65 0.36
CA LYS A 105 2.52 12.64 0.67
C LYS A 105 3.94 12.06 0.61
N GLY A 106 4.11 10.83 0.13
CA GLY A 106 5.40 10.14 0.08
C GLY A 106 5.97 9.87 1.48
N LYS A 107 5.11 9.67 2.49
CA LYS A 107 5.52 9.27 3.83
C LYS A 107 5.05 7.83 4.09
N PRO A 108 5.88 6.97 4.72
CA PRO A 108 5.43 5.64 5.09
C PRO A 108 4.33 5.70 6.14
N TYR A 109 3.31 4.86 6.01
CA TYR A 109 2.26 4.69 7.02
C TYR A 109 2.35 3.31 7.68
N LEU A 110 2.48 3.29 9.00
CA LEU A 110 2.49 2.09 9.83
C LEU A 110 2.26 2.54 11.28
N ARG A 111 1.39 1.85 12.03
CA ARG A 111 1.22 2.09 13.48
C ARG A 111 2.13 1.24 14.35
N GLY A 112 2.53 0.08 13.84
CA GLY A 112 3.48 -0.82 14.47
C GLY A 112 4.94 -0.45 14.30
N SER A 113 5.80 -1.40 14.64
CA SER A 113 7.24 -1.26 14.51
C SER A 113 7.78 -2.17 13.40
N ILE A 114 8.86 -1.71 12.77
CA ILE A 114 9.68 -2.46 11.82
C ILE A 114 11.14 -2.42 12.30
N SER A 115 11.97 -3.33 11.81
CA SER A 115 13.39 -3.35 12.13
C SER A 115 14.07 -2.00 11.85
N MET A 116 15.06 -1.64 12.69
CA MET A 116 15.83 -0.38 12.54
C MET A 116 16.49 -0.29 11.16
N ALA A 117 17.01 -1.40 10.63
CA ALA A 117 17.61 -1.44 9.30
C ALA A 117 16.59 -1.07 8.19
N LEU A 118 15.35 -1.55 8.29
CA LEU A 118 14.30 -1.21 7.33
C LEU A 118 13.85 0.25 7.50
N ARG A 119 13.73 0.72 8.75
CA ARG A 119 13.45 2.12 9.06
C ARG A 119 14.48 3.02 8.40
N ASP A 120 15.77 2.81 8.66
CA ASP A 120 16.85 3.62 8.10
C ASP A 120 16.81 3.64 6.57
N ARG A 121 16.46 2.52 5.92
CA ARG A 121 16.28 2.47 4.47
C ARG A 121 15.12 3.32 3.98
N LEU A 122 13.93 3.16 4.57
CA LEU A 122 12.73 3.91 4.18
C LEU A 122 12.89 5.43 4.39
N PHE A 123 13.69 5.82 5.38
CA PHE A 123 13.92 7.23 5.72
C PHE A 123 15.22 7.82 5.13
N LYS A 124 16.12 7.00 4.53
CA LYS A 124 17.31 7.49 3.79
C LYS A 124 17.04 7.89 2.35
N GLU A 125 16.07 7.27 1.66
CA GLU A 125 15.79 7.57 0.24
C GLU A 125 15.39 9.03 -0.01
N LYS A 126 14.89 9.77 1.00
CA LYS A 126 14.59 11.21 0.87
C LYS A 126 15.80 12.13 0.80
N ALA A 127 16.97 11.70 1.28
CA ALA A 127 18.16 12.58 1.33
C ALA A 127 18.93 12.65 0.00
N MET A 128 18.56 11.84 -1.01
CA MET A 128 19.23 11.79 -2.31
C MET A 128 18.43 12.45 -3.45
N ASP A 129 17.12 12.63 -3.30
CA ASP A 129 16.26 13.28 -4.31
C ASP A 129 16.21 14.83 -4.18
N GLU A 130 16.83 15.40 -3.13
CA GLU A 130 16.95 16.85 -2.91
C GLU A 130 18.36 17.40 -3.26
N LYS A 131 19.18 16.65 -4.02
CA LYS A 131 20.54 17.07 -4.40
C LYS A 131 20.75 17.17 -5.90
#